data_AF-A0A8I1KGF2-F1
#
_entry.id   AF-A0A8I1KGF2-F1
#
_cell.length_a   1.000
_cell.length_b   1.000
_cell.length_c   1.000
_cell.angle_alpha   90.00
_cell.angle_beta   90.00
_cell.angle_gamma   90.00
#
_symmetry.space_group_name_H-M   'P 1'
#
loop_
_entity.id
_entity.type
_entity.pdbx_description
1 polymer ?
#
loop_
_entity_poly.entity_id
_entity_poly.type
_entity_poly.pdbx_seq_one_letter_code
_entity_poly.pdbx_strand_id
1 'polypeptide(L)'
;MKLRQKVGYVGLTLAAVGLSLNTLAADPVTPKLTDRLSQLLQQEMRSIQSAMASIHVSMVTGEHERVETKAQQIHDSFIMKQALTEQDKKDLMSAVPEGFVKLDKDFHRLAAGLAEAAKDKDTQKQYELYNEMTGSCIACHSRYVSDRFDGLAEQ
;
A
#
# COMPACT_ATOMS: atom_id res chain seq x y z
N MET A 1 -7.60 -6.42 -77.43
CA MET A 1 -7.56 -7.66 -76.60
C MET A 1 -7.41 -7.26 -75.14
N LYS A 2 -8.37 -7.64 -74.29
CA LYS A 2 -8.37 -7.42 -72.84
C LYS A 2 -7.42 -8.43 -72.18
N LEU A 3 -6.55 -8.00 -71.26
CA LEU A 3 -5.95 -8.91 -70.28
C LEU A 3 -6.06 -8.28 -68.89
N ARG A 4 -7.01 -8.81 -68.12
CA ARG A 4 -7.23 -8.52 -66.70
C ARG A 4 -6.10 -9.17 -65.90
N GLN A 5 -5.31 -8.39 -65.17
CA GLN A 5 -4.51 -8.90 -64.06
C GLN A 5 -5.28 -8.72 -62.75
N LYS A 6 -5.43 -9.83 -62.04
CA LYS A 6 -6.16 -9.95 -60.77
C LYS A 6 -5.36 -9.26 -59.68
N VAL A 7 -6.00 -8.33 -58.97
CA VAL A 7 -5.50 -7.78 -57.70
C VAL A 7 -5.67 -8.87 -56.65
N GLY A 8 -4.56 -9.47 -56.21
CA GLY A 8 -4.52 -10.35 -55.05
C GLY A 8 -4.23 -9.53 -53.80
N TYR A 9 -5.26 -9.21 -53.03
CA TYR A 9 -5.08 -8.72 -51.65
C TYR A 9 -4.69 -9.91 -50.77
N VAL A 10 -3.39 -10.04 -50.47
CA VAL A 10 -2.94 -10.85 -49.34
C VAL A 10 -2.99 -9.94 -48.12
N GLY A 11 -4.09 -10.01 -47.37
CA GLY A 11 -4.21 -9.36 -46.09
C GLY A 11 -3.26 -10.02 -45.09
N LEU A 12 -2.22 -9.29 -44.68
CA LEU A 12 -1.36 -9.68 -43.57
C LEU A 12 -2.05 -9.29 -42.26
N THR A 13 -2.85 -10.19 -41.69
CA THR A 13 -3.40 -10.02 -40.34
C THR A 13 -2.29 -10.28 -39.32
N LEU A 14 -1.67 -9.21 -38.80
CA LEU A 14 -0.84 -9.27 -37.60
C LEU A 14 -1.75 -9.53 -36.39
N ALA A 15 -1.79 -10.79 -35.93
CA ALA A 15 -2.37 -11.12 -34.63
C ALA A 15 -1.40 -10.65 -33.53
N ALA A 16 -1.68 -9.50 -32.93
CA ALA A 16 -1.02 -9.09 -31.69
C ALA A 16 -1.50 -10.00 -30.55
N VAL A 17 -0.70 -11.01 -30.20
CA VAL A 17 -0.90 -11.78 -28.97
C VAL A 17 -0.57 -10.85 -27.81
N GLY A 18 -1.59 -10.30 -27.16
CA GLY A 18 -1.43 -9.60 -25.88
C GLY A 18 -0.95 -10.60 -24.83
N LEU A 19 0.31 -10.54 -24.44
CA LEU A 19 0.78 -11.19 -23.22
C LEU A 19 0.14 -10.46 -22.03
N SER A 20 -0.96 -11.00 -21.50
CA SER A 20 -1.45 -10.60 -20.18
C SER A 20 -0.42 -11.05 -19.14
N LEU A 21 0.40 -10.10 -18.67
CA LEU A 21 1.18 -10.26 -17.46
C LEU A 21 0.19 -10.28 -16.28
N ASN A 22 -0.42 -11.44 -16.03
CA ASN A 22 -1.11 -11.67 -14.77
C ASN A 22 -0.03 -11.59 -13.69
N THR A 23 0.06 -10.45 -13.00
CA THR A 23 0.78 -10.36 -11.74
C THR A 23 0.16 -11.38 -10.82
N LEU A 24 0.82 -12.52 -10.62
CA LEU A 24 0.39 -13.51 -9.64
C LEU A 24 0.26 -12.78 -8.30
N ALA A 25 -0.92 -12.86 -7.69
CA ALA A 25 -1.14 -12.35 -6.35
C ALA A 25 -0.08 -12.96 -5.42
N ALA A 26 0.56 -12.13 -4.61
CA ALA A 26 1.54 -12.63 -3.67
C ALA A 26 0.85 -13.51 -2.64
N ASP A 27 1.54 -14.52 -2.13
CA ASP A 27 1.03 -15.28 -0.99
C ASP A 27 0.72 -14.33 0.17
N PRO A 28 -0.41 -14.54 0.88
CA PRO A 28 -0.72 -13.79 2.08
C PRO A 28 0.41 -13.86 3.11
N VAL A 29 0.67 -12.74 3.77
CA VAL A 29 1.74 -12.62 4.77
C VAL A 29 1.33 -13.21 6.12
N THR A 30 0.07 -13.06 6.51
CA THR A 30 -0.40 -13.43 7.86
C THR A 30 -0.11 -14.89 8.24
N PRO A 31 -0.31 -15.91 7.38
CA PRO A 31 -0.04 -17.30 7.74
C PRO A 31 1.45 -17.63 7.95
N LYS A 32 2.37 -16.77 7.48
CA LYS A 32 3.82 -16.98 7.55
C LYS A 32 4.46 -16.38 8.81
N LEU A 33 3.71 -15.58 9.58
CA LEU A 33 4.19 -14.93 10.78
C LEU A 33 4.12 -15.87 12.00
N THR A 34 5.07 -15.71 12.93
CA THR A 34 4.92 -16.29 14.27
C THR A 34 3.73 -15.65 15.01
N ASP A 35 3.15 -16.34 16.00
CA ASP A 35 2.03 -15.80 16.78
C ASP A 35 2.35 -14.41 17.38
N ARG A 36 3.57 -14.25 17.90
CA ARG A 36 4.06 -12.98 18.44
C ARG A 36 4.11 -11.88 17.38
N LEU A 37 4.69 -12.15 16.21
CA LEU A 37 4.77 -11.16 15.12
C LEU A 37 3.39 -10.80 14.57
N SER A 38 2.50 -11.80 14.43
CA SER A 38 1.12 -11.57 14.03
C SER A 38 0.38 -10.66 15.01
N GLN A 39 0.55 -10.86 16.32
CA GLN A 39 -0.05 -10.00 17.34
C GLN A 39 0.49 -8.56 17.29
N LEU A 40 1.81 -8.40 17.14
CA LEU A 40 2.44 -7.07 17.03
C LEU A 40 1.96 -6.33 15.79
N LEU A 41 1.93 -6.99 14.64
CA LEU A 41 1.45 -6.39 13.39
C LEU A 41 -0.03 -5.99 13.48
N GLN A 42 -0.88 -6.84 14.05
CA GLN A 42 -2.29 -6.50 14.25
C GLN A 42 -2.48 -5.34 15.22
N GLN A 43 -1.63 -5.21 16.24
CA GLN A 43 -1.68 -4.08 17.17
C GLN A 43 -1.32 -2.77 16.48
N GLU A 44 -0.27 -2.77 15.67
CA GLU A 44 0.12 -1.64 14.83
C GLU A 44 -1.01 -1.25 13.87
N MET A 45 -1.59 -2.19 13.14
CA MET A 45 -2.68 -1.91 12.19
C MET A 45 -3.93 -1.30 12.87
N ARG A 46 -4.26 -1.73 14.09
CA ARG A 46 -5.35 -1.09 14.89
C ARG A 46 -5.00 0.34 15.29
N SER A 47 -3.74 0.59 15.66
CA SER A 47 -3.26 1.94 15.99
C SER A 47 -3.34 2.86 14.76
N ILE A 48 -2.85 2.38 13.61
CA ILE A 48 -2.90 3.09 12.33
C ILE A 48 -4.34 3.40 11.93
N GLN A 49 -5.24 2.42 12.01
CA GLN A 49 -6.66 2.63 11.69
C GLN A 49 -7.28 3.76 12.53
N SER A 50 -7.03 3.74 13.84
CA SER A 50 -7.52 4.79 14.77
C SER A 50 -6.94 6.16 14.44
N ALA A 51 -5.63 6.22 14.17
CA ALA A 51 -4.95 7.47 13.80
C ALA A 51 -5.46 8.02 12.47
N MET A 52 -5.61 7.19 11.43
CA MET A 52 -6.15 7.58 10.12
C MET A 52 -7.57 8.13 10.22
N ALA A 53 -8.43 7.53 11.05
CA ALA A 53 -9.77 8.05 11.29
C ALA A 53 -9.73 9.42 11.99
N SER A 54 -8.88 9.58 13.01
CA SER A 54 -8.72 10.87 13.70
C SER A 54 -8.17 11.96 12.79
N ILE A 55 -7.19 11.62 11.94
CA ILE A 55 -6.60 12.55 10.97
C ILE A 55 -7.66 13.08 10.02
N HIS A 56 -8.50 12.20 9.47
CA HIS A 56 -9.56 12.61 8.55
C HIS A 56 -10.49 13.66 9.17
N VAL A 57 -10.97 13.38 10.39
CA VAL A 57 -11.83 14.31 11.13
C VAL A 57 -11.09 15.63 11.38
N SER A 58 -9.85 15.57 11.86
CA SER A 58 -9.05 16.75 12.18
C SER A 58 -8.69 17.60 10.95
N MET A 59 -8.51 17.00 9.77
CA MET A 59 -8.33 17.75 8.53
C MET A 59 -9.60 18.51 8.14
N VAL A 60 -10.77 17.87 8.26
CA VAL A 60 -12.07 18.49 7.94
C VAL A 60 -12.41 19.63 8.91
N THR A 61 -11.97 19.54 10.17
CA THR A 61 -12.19 20.56 11.20
C THR A 61 -11.06 21.61 11.30
N GLY A 62 -9.98 21.46 10.53
CA GLY A 62 -8.82 22.37 10.56
C GLY A 62 -7.93 22.24 11.80
N GLU A 63 -8.00 21.12 12.53
CA GLU A 63 -7.20 20.86 13.73
C GLU A 63 -5.79 20.35 13.39
N HIS A 64 -4.96 21.22 12.80
CA HIS A 64 -3.64 20.84 12.27
C HIS A 64 -2.70 20.22 13.31
N GLU A 65 -2.66 20.71 14.56
CA GLU A 65 -1.83 20.11 15.62
C GLU A 65 -2.23 18.65 15.93
N ARG A 66 -3.52 18.33 15.80
CA ARG A 66 -4.00 16.95 15.96
C ARG A 66 -3.61 16.09 14.76
N VAL A 67 -3.64 16.64 13.54
CA VAL A 67 -3.13 15.96 12.34
C VAL A 67 -1.64 15.65 12.51
N GLU A 68 -0.83 16.63 12.89
CA GLU A 68 0.61 16.47 13.15
C GLU A 68 0.86 15.35 14.16
N THR A 69 0.23 15.45 15.34
CA THR A 69 0.39 14.46 16.42
C THR A 69 0.03 13.05 15.96
N LYS A 70 -1.07 12.89 15.22
CA LYS A 70 -1.55 11.57 14.77
C LYS A 70 -0.72 11.00 13.63
N ALA A 71 -0.29 11.84 12.69
CA ALA A 71 0.57 11.44 11.59
C ALA A 71 1.98 11.05 12.10
N GLN A 72 2.51 11.79 13.07
CA GLN A 72 3.77 11.46 13.74
C GLN A 72 3.65 10.13 14.51
N GLN A 73 2.52 9.88 15.20
CA GLN A 73 2.25 8.60 15.84
C GLN A 73 2.26 7.42 14.85
N ILE A 74 1.74 7.60 13.63
CA ILE A 74 1.84 6.59 12.58
C ILE A 74 3.30 6.39 12.14
N HIS A 75 4.04 7.46 11.86
CA HIS A 75 5.45 7.34 11.48
C HIS A 75 6.28 6.59 12.55
N ASP A 76 5.98 6.81 13.83
CA ASP A 76 6.70 6.21 14.95
C ASP A 76 6.19 4.82 15.35
N SER A 77 5.04 4.38 14.82
CA SER A 77 4.49 3.03 15.10
C SER A 77 5.22 1.91 14.39
N PHE A 78 6.05 2.23 13.39
CA PHE A 78 6.78 1.29 12.54
C PHE A 78 7.27 0.08 13.33
N ILE A 79 6.73 -1.10 13.03
CA ILE A 79 7.04 -2.35 13.74
C ILE A 79 8.54 -2.62 13.84
N MET A 80 9.35 -2.20 12.87
CA MET A 80 10.81 -2.40 12.92
C MET A 80 11.54 -1.44 13.89
N LYS A 81 10.91 -0.35 14.32
CA LYS A 81 11.44 0.60 15.33
C LYS A 81 10.95 0.27 16.75
N GLN A 82 9.87 -0.49 16.88
CA GLN A 82 9.34 -1.00 18.15
C GLN A 82 10.09 -2.28 18.58
N ALA A 83 9.81 -2.79 19.79
CA ALA A 83 10.54 -3.81 20.57
C ALA A 83 10.74 -5.21 19.94
N LEU A 84 11.17 -5.29 18.68
CA LEU A 84 11.60 -6.51 18.04
C LEU A 84 12.96 -6.92 18.59
N THR A 85 13.05 -8.16 19.07
CA THR A 85 14.33 -8.82 19.28
C THR A 85 15.03 -9.04 17.93
N GLU A 86 16.34 -9.32 17.94
CA GLU A 86 17.04 -9.70 16.70
C GLU A 86 16.44 -10.94 16.04
N GLN A 87 15.90 -11.86 16.85
CA GLN A 87 15.18 -13.02 16.35
C GLN A 87 13.84 -12.62 15.69
N ASP A 88 13.06 -11.74 16.32
CA ASP A 88 11.81 -11.23 15.73
C ASP A 88 12.08 -10.55 14.38
N LYS A 89 13.17 -9.78 14.25
CA LYS A 89 13.58 -9.17 12.98
C LYS A 89 13.89 -10.21 11.91
N LYS A 90 14.68 -11.24 12.26
CA LYS A 90 15.03 -12.32 11.34
C LYS A 90 13.79 -13.09 10.88
N ASP A 91 12.90 -13.42 11.80
CA ASP A 91 11.66 -14.15 11.51
C ASP A 91 10.72 -13.31 10.64
N LEU A 92 10.58 -12.02 10.94
CA LEU A 92 9.79 -11.09 10.14
C LEU A 92 10.33 -11.00 8.71
N MET A 93 11.64 -10.74 8.55
CA MET A 93 12.26 -10.62 7.21
C MET A 93 12.24 -11.93 6.41
N SER A 94 12.14 -13.09 7.09
CA SER A 94 11.99 -14.38 6.42
C SER A 94 10.54 -14.66 6.00
N ALA A 95 9.57 -14.07 6.69
CA ALA A 95 8.14 -14.28 6.46
C ALA A 95 7.54 -13.30 5.43
N VAL A 96 8.02 -12.06 5.39
CA VAL A 96 7.44 -11.00 4.54
C VAL A 96 8.23 -10.81 3.24
N PRO A 97 7.57 -10.64 2.09
CA PRO A 97 8.26 -10.33 0.84
C PRO A 97 8.80 -8.90 0.83
N GLU A 98 9.85 -8.64 0.04
CA GLU A 98 10.47 -7.30 -0.07
C GLU A 98 9.46 -6.21 -0.44
N GLY A 99 8.47 -6.53 -1.28
CA GLY A 99 7.43 -5.59 -1.68
C GLY A 99 6.50 -5.20 -0.53
N PHE A 100 6.28 -6.06 0.47
CA PHE A 100 5.56 -5.70 1.70
C PHE A 100 6.36 -4.67 2.49
N VAL A 101 7.65 -4.96 2.73
CA VAL A 101 8.57 -4.05 3.44
C VAL A 101 8.66 -2.69 2.76
N LYS A 102 8.66 -2.67 1.43
CA LYS A 102 8.68 -1.43 0.66
C LYS A 102 7.41 -0.60 0.88
N LEU A 103 6.23 -1.20 0.73
CA LEU A 103 4.96 -0.49 0.92
C LEU A 103 4.82 0.03 2.35
N ASP A 104 5.23 -0.77 3.33
CA ASP A 104 5.22 -0.38 4.74
C ASP A 104 6.14 0.83 5.01
N LYS A 105 7.39 0.80 4.52
CA LYS A 105 8.31 1.94 4.61
C LYS A 105 7.79 3.20 3.90
N ASP A 106 7.22 3.03 2.71
CA ASP A 106 6.67 4.14 1.94
C ASP A 106 5.46 4.77 2.65
N PHE A 107 4.59 3.96 3.24
CA PHE A 107 3.45 4.42 4.06
C PHE A 107 3.92 5.27 5.26
N HIS A 108 4.92 4.80 6.01
CA HIS A 108 5.46 5.54 7.15
C HIS A 108 6.17 6.84 6.73
N ARG A 109 6.78 6.88 5.54
CA ARG A 109 7.34 8.11 4.98
C ARG A 109 6.25 9.11 4.60
N LEU A 110 5.13 8.65 4.04
CA LEU A 110 3.97 9.52 3.77
C LEU A 110 3.41 10.11 5.07
N ALA A 111 3.33 9.32 6.15
CA ALA A 111 2.90 9.79 7.46
C ALA A 111 3.82 10.89 8.02
N ALA A 112 5.15 10.76 7.86
CA ALA A 112 6.09 11.81 8.23
C ALA A 112 5.87 13.10 7.41
N GLY A 113 5.66 12.96 6.10
CA GLY A 113 5.33 14.10 5.24
C GLY A 113 4.03 14.79 5.65
N LEU A 114 3.04 14.01 6.06
CA LEU A 114 1.75 14.52 6.53
C LEU A 114 1.90 15.29 7.84
N ALA A 115 2.77 14.82 8.74
CA ALA A 115 3.08 15.53 9.98
C ALA A 115 3.73 16.90 9.69
N GLU A 116 4.68 16.96 8.75
CA GLU A 116 5.30 18.24 8.37
C GLU A 116 4.29 19.19 7.69
N ALA A 117 3.46 18.69 6.77
CA ALA A 117 2.40 19.49 6.14
C ALA A 117 1.37 20.02 7.17
N ALA A 118 1.13 19.26 8.23
CA ALA A 118 0.28 19.69 9.35
C ALA A 118 0.94 20.79 10.19
N LYS A 119 2.23 20.64 10.49
CA LYS A 119 3.03 21.67 11.17
C LYS A 119 3.06 23.00 10.39
N ASP A 120 3.12 22.92 9.06
CA ASP A 120 3.06 24.08 8.16
C ASP A 120 1.63 24.59 7.93
N LYS A 121 0.61 23.91 8.47
CA LYS A 121 -0.83 24.20 8.28
C LYS A 121 -1.28 24.17 6.81
N ASP A 122 -0.57 23.44 5.97
CA ASP A 122 -0.90 23.26 4.55
C ASP A 122 -2.00 22.19 4.41
N THR A 123 -3.25 22.64 4.40
CA THR A 123 -4.43 21.76 4.31
C THR A 123 -4.49 20.99 2.99
N GLN A 124 -4.09 21.62 1.89
CA GLN A 124 -4.11 20.96 0.58
C GLN A 124 -3.08 19.84 0.54
N LYS A 125 -1.88 20.08 1.07
CA LYS A 125 -0.85 19.06 1.15
C LYS A 125 -1.20 17.94 2.11
N GLN A 126 -1.84 18.26 3.25
CA GLN A 126 -2.40 17.24 4.14
C GLN A 126 -3.40 16.33 3.41
N TYR A 127 -4.29 16.90 2.59
CA TYR A 127 -5.26 16.14 1.80
C TYR A 127 -4.61 15.19 0.79
N GLU A 128 -3.64 15.68 0.01
CA GLU A 128 -2.91 14.85 -0.95
C GLU A 128 -2.23 13.66 -0.27
N LEU A 129 -1.46 13.92 0.78
CA LEU A 129 -0.71 12.90 1.50
C LEU A 129 -1.63 11.88 2.19
N TYR A 130 -2.74 12.34 2.78
CA TYR A 130 -3.74 11.44 3.38
C TYR A 130 -4.34 10.47 2.34
N ASN A 131 -4.63 10.96 1.13
CA ASN A 131 -5.15 10.11 0.06
C ASN A 131 -4.09 9.14 -0.46
N GLU A 132 -2.84 9.56 -0.59
CA GLU A 132 -1.72 8.66 -0.92
C GLU A 132 -1.55 7.57 0.14
N MET A 133 -1.67 7.91 1.43
CA MET A 133 -1.65 6.94 2.53
C MET A 133 -2.79 5.94 2.42
N THR A 134 -4.02 6.42 2.18
CA THR A 134 -5.20 5.57 1.93
C THR A 134 -4.96 4.61 0.76
N GLY A 135 -4.42 5.11 -0.35
CA GLY A 135 -4.07 4.30 -1.51
C GLY A 135 -3.02 3.23 -1.18
N SER A 136 -2.03 3.56 -0.36
CA SER A 136 -1.02 2.59 0.11
C SER A 136 -1.64 1.48 0.97
N CYS A 137 -2.61 1.80 1.85
CA CYS A 137 -3.34 0.79 2.62
C CYS A 137 -4.03 -0.22 1.68
N ILE A 138 -4.73 0.27 0.66
CA ILE A 138 -5.44 -0.57 -0.32
C ILE A 138 -4.45 -1.42 -1.12
N ALA A 139 -3.34 -0.84 -1.58
CA ALA A 139 -2.32 -1.54 -2.35
C ALA A 139 -1.63 -2.65 -1.54
N CYS A 140 -1.36 -2.42 -0.25
CA CYS A 140 -0.77 -3.43 0.61
C CYS A 140 -1.77 -4.57 0.90
N HIS A 141 -3.00 -4.20 1.29
CA HIS A 141 -4.01 -5.18 1.69
C HIS A 141 -4.47 -6.07 0.52
N SER A 142 -4.69 -5.50 -0.66
CA SER A 142 -5.04 -6.26 -1.87
C SER A 142 -3.98 -7.29 -2.26
N ARG A 143 -2.71 -6.98 -2.04
CA ARG A 143 -1.59 -7.82 -2.47
C ARG A 143 -1.16 -8.86 -1.45
N TYR A 144 -1.15 -8.51 -0.16
CA TYR A 144 -0.50 -9.31 0.88
C TYR A 144 -1.43 -9.79 2.00
N VAL A 145 -2.71 -9.40 1.96
CA VAL A 145 -3.69 -9.70 3.01
C VAL A 145 -5.05 -10.10 2.39
N SER A 146 -5.00 -10.73 1.21
CA SER A 146 -6.17 -11.19 0.45
C SER A 146 -6.92 -12.35 1.09
N ASP A 147 -6.31 -13.05 2.05
CA ASP A 147 -6.93 -14.08 2.88
C ASP A 147 -7.96 -13.52 3.88
N ARG A 148 -7.92 -12.22 4.15
CA ARG A 148 -8.82 -11.53 5.08
C ARG A 148 -9.66 -10.44 4.42
N PHE A 149 -9.14 -9.78 3.39
CA PHE A 149 -9.79 -8.67 2.69
C PHE A 149 -10.10 -9.05 1.24
N ASP A 150 -10.95 -10.06 1.06
CA ASP A 150 -11.35 -10.62 -0.24
C ASP A 150 -11.97 -9.57 -1.19
N GLY A 151 -12.73 -8.61 -0.66
CA GLY A 151 -13.29 -7.50 -1.44
C GLY A 151 -12.26 -6.57 -2.08
N LEU A 152 -10.96 -6.71 -1.75
CA LEU A 152 -9.86 -5.98 -2.40
C LEU A 152 -9.07 -6.84 -3.41
N ALA A 153 -9.37 -8.13 -3.54
CA ALA A 153 -8.64 -9.06 -4.40
C ALA A 153 -9.02 -8.96 -5.89
N GLU A 154 -10.10 -8.25 -6.22
CA GLU A 154 -10.65 -8.14 -7.59
C GLU A 154 -10.24 -6.84 -8.33
N GLN A 155 -9.18 -6.16 -7.88
CA GLN A 155 -8.71 -4.89 -8.48
C GLN A 155 -8.02 -5.04 -9.83
#